data_AF-A0A9P6JG75-F1
#
_entry.id   AF-A0A9P6JG75-F1
#
_cell.length_a   1.000
_cell.length_b   1.000
_cell.length_c   1.000
_cell.angle_alpha   90.00
_cell.angle_beta   90.00
_cell.angle_gamma   90.00
#
_symmetry.space_group_name_H-M   'P 1'
#
loop_
_entity.id
_entity.type
_entity.pdbx_description
1 polymer ?
#
loop_
_entity_poly.entity_id
_entity_poly.type
_entity_poly.pdbx_seq_one_letter_code
_entity_poly.pdbx_strand_id
1 'polypeptide(L)'
;MEAGTKTEEQRLEALTELIETESSYNKRMQDSVNIYLKEVRASMTAGNPAMGKYEMRLVFSNIEHIVTVSTEFLKDLREYQSSDDKTQNFGDICRKNLQAMGCYKQYLMRYKRAQETHSALTKKSPAYRALQEKCVQTTGIQTLSNLLIEPTQRIVKYPLLFKEILSGTAEDSPDVDGLREAAEMASQIAHMEKAKPEQKAELLFNLRSIIENCPDSLLSQNRNVVTYLDGYETHLLTGERGRPITLILFSDKVMIVRRPKGLSGEVLFQLKEEEEIRKRKEKEEKEREKRLRKEGGLFSQKDNSLNDSSEMMMTNISGSVVSSFGIMKKDWKFMGWMDLVKLKLAIVEQ
;
A
#
# COMPACT_ATOMS: atom_id res chain seq x y z
N MET A 1 -5.98 36.95 -21.39
CA MET A 1 -6.11 36.36 -20.05
C MET A 1 -7.37 35.49 -20.09
N GLU A 2 -7.23 34.20 -20.40
CA GLU A 2 -8.36 33.25 -20.51
C GLU A 2 -7.98 31.95 -19.78
N ALA A 3 -7.80 32.05 -18.47
CA ALA A 3 -7.60 30.91 -17.59
C ALA A 3 -8.46 31.16 -16.35
N GLY A 4 -9.65 30.55 -16.28
CA GLY A 4 -10.54 30.76 -15.13
C GLY A 4 -11.93 30.13 -15.16
N THR A 5 -12.38 29.51 -16.25
CA THR A 5 -13.68 28.82 -16.31
C THR A 5 -13.52 27.37 -16.75
N LYS A 6 -12.89 26.54 -15.90
CA LYS A 6 -13.19 25.09 -15.89
C LYS A 6 -14.47 24.95 -15.08
N THR A 7 -15.51 24.46 -15.71
CA THR A 7 -16.91 24.87 -15.46
C THR A 7 -17.54 24.07 -14.31
N GLU A 8 -18.33 24.72 -13.46
CA GLU A 8 -19.21 24.06 -12.47
C GLU A 8 -20.09 22.98 -13.13
N GLU A 9 -20.47 23.20 -14.39
CA GLU A 9 -21.16 22.21 -15.23
C GLU A 9 -20.37 20.90 -15.40
N GLN A 10 -19.04 20.97 -15.62
CA GLN A 10 -18.18 19.79 -15.73
C GLN A 10 -18.13 19.01 -14.41
N ARG A 11 -18.12 19.73 -13.28
CA ARG A 11 -18.19 19.11 -11.95
C ARG A 11 -19.53 18.38 -11.76
N LEU A 12 -20.65 18.99 -12.15
CA LEU A 12 -21.98 18.39 -12.04
C LEU A 12 -22.14 17.16 -12.95
N GLU A 13 -21.61 17.20 -14.17
CA GLU A 13 -21.58 16.04 -15.08
C GLU A 13 -20.78 14.89 -14.47
N ALA A 14 -19.57 15.16 -13.97
CA ALA A 14 -18.72 14.14 -13.36
C ALA A 14 -19.32 13.54 -12.07
N LEU A 15 -20.00 14.37 -11.27
CA LEU A 15 -20.78 13.91 -10.10
C LEU A 15 -21.93 12.98 -10.52
N THR A 16 -22.67 13.38 -11.56
CA THR A 16 -23.77 12.58 -12.09
C THR A 16 -23.26 11.24 -12.63
N GLU A 17 -22.17 11.25 -13.39
CA GLU A 17 -21.54 10.02 -13.88
C GLU A 17 -21.10 9.11 -12.72
N LEU A 18 -20.48 9.66 -11.67
CA LEU A 18 -20.07 8.87 -10.51
C LEU A 18 -21.28 8.15 -9.89
N ILE A 19 -22.38 8.87 -9.66
CA ILE A 19 -23.59 8.33 -9.01
C ILE A 19 -24.27 7.29 -9.89
N GLU A 20 -24.45 7.58 -11.18
CA GLU A 20 -25.12 6.68 -12.12
C GLU A 20 -24.31 5.39 -12.33
N THR A 21 -22.99 5.53 -12.49
CA THR A 21 -22.11 4.39 -12.65
C THR A 21 -21.97 3.58 -11.36
N GLU A 22 -22.00 4.22 -10.18
CA GLU A 22 -22.01 3.54 -8.88
C GLU A 22 -23.32 2.80 -8.66
N SER A 23 -24.45 3.43 -8.98
CA SER A 23 -25.79 2.80 -8.93
C SER A 23 -25.85 1.55 -9.80
N SER A 24 -25.34 1.65 -11.03
CA SER A 24 -25.29 0.53 -11.97
C SER A 24 -24.36 -0.58 -11.50
N TYR A 25 -23.17 -0.22 -10.98
CA TYR A 25 -22.22 -1.16 -10.40
C TYR A 25 -22.80 -1.90 -9.20
N ASN A 26 -23.34 -1.16 -8.23
CA ASN A 26 -23.89 -1.72 -6.99
C ASN A 26 -25.05 -2.66 -7.28
N LYS A 27 -25.97 -2.28 -8.18
CA LYS A 27 -27.09 -3.13 -8.59
C LYS A 27 -26.60 -4.46 -9.19
N ARG A 28 -25.68 -4.41 -10.17
CA ARG A 28 -25.12 -5.63 -10.78
C ARG A 28 -24.43 -6.53 -9.75
N MET A 29 -23.67 -5.92 -8.84
CA MET A 29 -22.99 -6.63 -7.77
C MET A 29 -23.97 -7.29 -6.81
N GLN A 30 -24.98 -6.56 -6.32
CA GLN A 30 -26.02 -7.09 -5.44
C GLN A 30 -26.78 -8.25 -6.08
N ASP A 31 -27.31 -8.04 -7.29
CA ASP A 31 -28.12 -9.03 -8.00
C ASP A 31 -27.30 -10.32 -8.23
N SER A 32 -26.10 -10.17 -8.76
CA SER A 32 -25.22 -11.31 -9.06
C SER A 32 -24.78 -12.05 -7.79
N VAL A 33 -24.29 -11.34 -6.78
CA VAL A 33 -23.83 -11.96 -5.52
C VAL A 33 -24.98 -12.70 -4.85
N ASN A 34 -26.17 -12.10 -4.79
CA ASN A 34 -27.34 -12.73 -4.19
C ASN A 34 -27.75 -14.00 -4.94
N ILE A 35 -27.80 -13.97 -6.28
CA ILE A 35 -28.15 -15.13 -7.08
C ILE A 35 -27.14 -16.26 -6.89
N TYR A 36 -25.84 -15.99 -7.08
CA TYR A 36 -24.82 -17.03 -6.99
C TYR A 36 -24.71 -17.62 -5.58
N LEU A 37 -24.69 -16.78 -4.54
CA LEU A 37 -24.58 -17.28 -3.16
C LEU A 37 -25.83 -18.03 -2.71
N LYS A 38 -27.03 -17.61 -3.13
CA LYS A 38 -28.27 -18.35 -2.88
C LYS A 38 -28.20 -19.75 -3.47
N GLU A 39 -27.81 -19.88 -4.73
CA GLU A 39 -27.73 -21.18 -5.42
C GLU A 39 -26.64 -22.07 -4.81
N VAL A 40 -25.47 -21.50 -4.48
CA VAL A 40 -24.39 -22.25 -3.81
C VAL A 40 -24.86 -22.77 -2.44
N ARG A 41 -25.46 -21.91 -1.62
CA ARG A 41 -25.99 -22.29 -0.29
C ARG A 41 -27.11 -23.32 -0.41
N ALA A 42 -28.01 -23.18 -1.38
CA ALA A 42 -29.07 -24.16 -1.63
C ALA A 42 -28.51 -25.54 -2.00
N SER A 43 -27.47 -25.60 -2.85
CA SER A 43 -26.80 -26.86 -3.21
C SER A 43 -26.19 -27.58 -2.00
N MET A 44 -25.67 -26.82 -1.02
CA MET A 44 -25.12 -27.38 0.22
C MET A 44 -26.20 -28.00 1.11
N THR A 45 -27.37 -27.37 1.21
CA THR A 45 -28.49 -27.88 2.01
C THR A 45 -29.14 -29.11 1.38
N ALA A 46 -29.15 -29.19 0.05
CA ALA A 46 -29.73 -30.32 -0.70
C ALA A 46 -28.92 -31.63 -0.61
N GLY A 47 -27.79 -31.65 0.11
CA GLY A 47 -26.96 -32.84 0.29
C GLY A 47 -26.06 -33.20 -0.90
N ASN A 48 -26.12 -32.45 -2.00
CA ASN A 48 -25.24 -32.59 -3.17
C ASN A 48 -24.57 -31.24 -3.49
N PRO A 49 -23.54 -30.83 -2.71
CA PRO A 49 -22.91 -29.53 -2.85
C PRO A 49 -22.18 -29.40 -4.18
N ALA A 50 -22.49 -28.34 -4.93
CA ALA A 50 -21.79 -28.04 -6.18
C ALA A 50 -20.32 -27.67 -5.95
N MET A 51 -20.00 -27.12 -4.76
CA MET A 51 -18.67 -26.79 -4.29
C MET A 51 -18.59 -26.93 -2.76
N GLY A 52 -17.40 -27.18 -2.22
CA GLY A 52 -17.17 -27.24 -0.77
C GLY A 52 -17.11 -25.87 -0.10
N LYS A 53 -17.28 -25.83 1.23
CA LYS A 53 -17.21 -24.59 2.03
C LYS A 53 -15.87 -23.86 1.91
N TYR A 54 -14.77 -24.61 1.78
CA TYR A 54 -13.44 -24.03 1.59
C TYR A 54 -13.32 -23.33 0.23
N GLU A 55 -13.77 -24.00 -0.83
CA GLU A 55 -13.74 -23.47 -2.18
C GLU A 55 -14.67 -22.25 -2.32
N MET A 56 -15.84 -22.28 -1.66
CA MET A 56 -16.74 -21.12 -1.59
C MET A 56 -16.03 -19.90 -1.01
N ARG A 57 -15.29 -20.05 0.10
CA ARG A 57 -14.50 -18.97 0.68
C ARG A 57 -13.37 -18.50 -0.23
N LEU A 58 -12.76 -19.39 -1.01
CA LEU A 58 -11.72 -19.02 -1.96
C LEU A 58 -12.26 -18.26 -3.17
N VAL A 59 -13.39 -18.70 -3.72
CA VAL A 59 -14.00 -18.10 -4.93
C VAL A 59 -14.64 -16.76 -4.61
N PHE A 60 -15.46 -16.68 -3.55
CA PHE A 60 -16.21 -15.46 -3.24
C PHE A 60 -15.47 -14.51 -2.30
N SER A 61 -14.39 -14.95 -1.63
CA SER A 61 -13.57 -14.15 -0.71
C SER A 61 -14.43 -13.31 0.25
N ASN A 62 -14.32 -11.98 0.16
CA ASN A 62 -15.05 -10.98 0.93
C ASN A 62 -15.97 -10.14 0.02
N ILE A 63 -16.50 -10.73 -1.06
CA ILE A 63 -17.35 -10.01 -2.03
C ILE A 63 -18.63 -9.46 -1.41
N GLU A 64 -19.23 -10.16 -0.43
CA GLU A 64 -20.39 -9.65 0.32
C GLU A 64 -20.06 -8.36 1.06
N HIS A 65 -18.86 -8.25 1.64
CA HIS A 65 -18.42 -7.03 2.31
C HIS A 65 -18.16 -5.88 1.33
N ILE A 66 -17.65 -6.19 0.13
CA ILE A 66 -17.53 -5.21 -0.97
C ILE A 66 -18.90 -4.65 -1.36
N VAL A 67 -19.92 -5.51 -1.46
CA VAL A 67 -21.29 -5.07 -1.73
C VAL A 67 -21.78 -4.14 -0.62
N THR A 68 -21.54 -4.47 0.65
CA THR A 68 -21.92 -3.61 1.78
C THR A 68 -21.32 -2.21 1.68
N VAL A 69 -19.99 -2.10 1.55
CA VAL A 69 -19.33 -0.78 1.52
C VAL A 69 -19.68 0.05 0.28
N SER A 70 -19.91 -0.60 -0.87
CA SER A 70 -20.37 0.11 -2.08
C SER A 70 -21.82 0.57 -1.99
N THR A 71 -22.68 -0.19 -1.29
CA THR A 71 -24.06 0.23 -1.03
C THR A 71 -24.12 1.41 -0.07
N GLU A 72 -23.27 1.40 0.97
CA GLU A 72 -23.12 2.54 1.88
C GLU A 72 -22.61 3.79 1.14
N PHE A 73 -21.61 3.63 0.26
CA PHE A 73 -21.13 4.75 -0.54
C PHE A 73 -22.20 5.31 -1.47
N LEU A 74 -22.94 4.44 -2.19
CA LEU A 74 -24.05 4.88 -3.04
C LEU A 74 -25.13 5.61 -2.25
N LYS A 75 -25.42 5.16 -1.02
CA LYS A 75 -26.38 5.81 -0.13
C LYS A 75 -25.91 7.23 0.21
N ASP A 76 -24.68 7.37 0.70
CA ASP A 76 -24.10 8.68 1.05
C ASP A 76 -24.07 9.62 -0.18
N LEU A 77 -23.77 9.09 -1.37
CA LEU A 77 -23.78 9.86 -2.63
C LEU A 77 -25.19 10.35 -3.02
N ARG A 78 -26.21 9.51 -2.87
CA ARG A 78 -27.61 9.89 -3.17
C ARG A 78 -28.17 10.87 -2.16
N GLU A 79 -27.81 10.72 -0.89
CA GLU A 79 -28.16 11.68 0.16
C GLU A 79 -27.58 13.06 -0.18
N TYR A 80 -26.32 13.13 -0.58
CA TYR A 80 -25.69 14.36 -1.07
C TYR A 80 -26.42 14.96 -2.28
N GLN A 81 -26.76 14.14 -3.28
CA GLN A 81 -27.49 14.62 -4.47
C GLN A 81 -28.91 15.15 -4.15
N SER A 82 -29.57 14.57 -3.15
CA SER A 82 -30.92 14.96 -2.73
C SER A 82 -30.96 16.13 -1.75
N SER A 83 -29.83 16.48 -1.16
CA SER A 83 -29.71 17.51 -0.13
C SER A 83 -29.53 18.88 -0.76
N ASP A 84 -30.32 19.85 -0.29
CA ASP A 84 -30.11 21.28 -0.59
C ASP A 84 -29.10 21.93 0.38
N ASP A 85 -28.54 21.14 1.30
CA ASP A 85 -27.60 21.61 2.32
C ASP A 85 -26.21 21.88 1.72
N LYS A 86 -25.94 23.15 1.47
CA LYS A 86 -24.64 23.66 0.98
C LYS A 86 -23.48 23.49 1.97
N THR A 87 -23.73 23.00 3.18
CA THR A 87 -22.67 22.73 4.17
C THR A 87 -22.07 21.33 4.05
N GLN A 88 -22.68 20.43 3.27
CA GLN A 88 -22.12 19.10 3.05
C GLN A 88 -20.86 19.15 2.20
N ASN A 89 -19.75 18.66 2.77
CA ASN A 89 -18.48 18.52 2.08
C ASN A 89 -18.44 17.20 1.32
N PHE A 90 -18.47 17.26 0.00
CA PHE A 90 -18.44 16.09 -0.87
C PHE A 90 -17.11 15.34 -0.77
N GLY A 91 -16.00 16.08 -0.63
CA GLY A 91 -14.67 15.50 -0.46
C GLY A 91 -14.58 14.61 0.79
N ASP A 92 -15.18 15.02 1.90
CA ASP A 92 -15.23 14.25 3.14
C ASP A 92 -16.06 12.97 3.01
N ILE A 93 -17.17 13.04 2.28
CA ILE A 93 -17.99 11.86 1.97
C ILE A 93 -17.17 10.84 1.18
N CYS A 94 -16.47 11.27 0.13
CA CYS A 94 -15.58 10.41 -0.65
C CYS A 94 -14.47 9.82 0.22
N ARG A 95 -13.79 10.65 1.01
CA ARG A 95 -12.68 10.21 1.88
C ARG A 95 -13.11 9.15 2.88
N LYS A 96 -14.20 9.40 3.63
CA LYS A 96 -14.76 8.46 4.61
C LYS A 96 -15.09 7.11 3.96
N ASN A 97 -15.74 7.15 2.80
CA ASN A 97 -16.13 5.93 2.09
C ASN A 97 -14.91 5.18 1.52
N LEU A 98 -13.90 5.88 1.01
CA LEU A 98 -12.68 5.24 0.52
C LEU A 98 -11.85 4.60 1.65
N GLN A 99 -11.89 5.15 2.85
CA GLN A 99 -11.31 4.52 4.03
C GLN A 99 -12.02 3.19 4.35
N ALA A 100 -13.35 3.15 4.28
CA ALA A 100 -14.14 1.92 4.46
C ALA A 100 -13.88 0.88 3.34
N MET A 101 -13.61 1.34 2.10
CA MET A 101 -13.22 0.50 0.98
C MET A 101 -11.84 -0.15 1.11
N GLY A 102 -11.13 0.00 2.24
CA GLY A 102 -9.91 -0.75 2.56
C GLY A 102 -10.06 -2.28 2.41
N CYS A 103 -11.29 -2.82 2.50
CA CYS A 103 -11.56 -4.24 2.25
C CYS A 103 -11.28 -4.71 0.81
N TYR A 104 -11.24 -3.80 -0.17
CA TYR A 104 -10.86 -4.13 -1.55
C TYR A 104 -9.43 -4.67 -1.63
N LYS A 105 -8.52 -4.20 -0.74
CA LYS A 105 -7.14 -4.69 -0.66
C LYS A 105 -7.09 -6.20 -0.47
N GLN A 106 -7.91 -6.72 0.44
CA GLN A 106 -8.02 -8.16 0.73
C GLN A 106 -8.56 -8.93 -0.49
N TYR A 107 -9.52 -8.35 -1.20
CA TYR A 107 -10.14 -8.97 -2.37
C TYR A 107 -9.14 -9.07 -3.53
N LEU A 108 -8.48 -7.96 -3.87
CA LEU A 108 -7.47 -7.90 -4.93
C LEU A 108 -6.35 -8.93 -4.72
N MET A 109 -5.84 -9.05 -3.48
CA MET A 109 -4.80 -10.03 -3.14
C MET A 109 -5.23 -11.49 -3.35
N ARG A 110 -6.54 -11.77 -3.35
CA ARG A 110 -7.11 -13.12 -3.46
C ARG A 110 -7.73 -13.38 -4.84
N TYR A 111 -7.94 -12.34 -5.64
CA TYR A 111 -8.65 -12.40 -6.92
C TYR A 111 -8.08 -13.46 -7.88
N LYS A 112 -6.75 -13.47 -8.06
CA LYS A 112 -6.09 -14.48 -8.90
C LYS A 112 -6.39 -15.92 -8.45
N ARG A 113 -6.31 -16.17 -7.14
CA ARG A 113 -6.60 -17.50 -6.57
C ARG A 113 -8.09 -17.86 -6.70
N ALA A 114 -8.99 -16.88 -6.58
CA ALA A 114 -10.41 -17.06 -6.81
C ALA A 114 -10.69 -17.51 -8.26
N GLN A 115 -10.07 -16.85 -9.23
CA GLN A 115 -10.15 -17.20 -10.66
C GLN A 115 -9.62 -18.61 -10.97
N GLU A 116 -8.45 -18.96 -10.41
CA GLU A 116 -7.87 -20.30 -10.55
C GLU A 116 -8.78 -21.38 -9.96
N THR A 117 -9.33 -21.14 -8.77
CA THR A 117 -10.25 -22.06 -8.09
C THR A 117 -11.55 -22.22 -8.88
N HIS A 118 -12.11 -21.11 -9.36
CA HIS A 118 -13.29 -21.09 -10.23
C HIS A 118 -13.05 -21.92 -11.50
N SER A 119 -11.93 -21.71 -12.20
CA SER A 119 -11.57 -22.45 -13.41
C SER A 119 -11.39 -23.95 -13.14
N ALA A 120 -10.73 -24.31 -12.04
CA ALA A 120 -10.53 -25.70 -11.65
C ALA A 120 -11.87 -26.40 -11.36
N LEU A 121 -12.79 -25.74 -10.66
CA LEU A 121 -14.12 -26.26 -10.38
C LEU A 121 -14.96 -26.43 -11.64
N THR A 122 -14.94 -25.45 -12.56
CA THR A 122 -15.65 -25.54 -13.84
C THR A 122 -15.18 -26.75 -14.66
N LYS A 123 -13.89 -27.09 -14.60
CA LYS A 123 -13.36 -28.29 -15.28
C LYS A 123 -13.76 -29.60 -14.59
N LYS A 124 -13.66 -29.65 -13.25
CA LYS A 124 -13.77 -30.89 -12.48
C LYS A 124 -15.19 -31.26 -12.07
N SER A 125 -16.07 -30.30 -11.82
CA SER A 125 -17.39 -30.53 -11.21
C SER A 125 -18.52 -30.24 -12.21
N PRO A 126 -19.22 -31.28 -12.73
CA PRO A 126 -20.41 -31.10 -13.54
C PRO A 126 -21.54 -30.38 -12.78
N ALA A 127 -21.70 -30.66 -11.49
CA ALA A 127 -22.69 -29.98 -10.64
C ALA A 127 -22.44 -28.48 -10.53
N TYR A 128 -21.17 -28.07 -10.45
CA TYR A 128 -20.79 -26.65 -10.45
C TYR A 128 -21.07 -25.98 -11.79
N ARG A 129 -20.84 -26.67 -12.92
CA ARG A 129 -21.22 -26.16 -14.25
C ARG A 129 -22.73 -25.95 -14.38
N ALA A 130 -23.52 -26.93 -13.96
CA ALA A 130 -24.98 -26.81 -13.97
C ALA A 130 -25.48 -25.65 -13.09
N LEU A 131 -24.85 -25.44 -11.92
CA LEU A 131 -25.13 -24.29 -11.06
C LEU A 131 -24.81 -22.97 -11.78
N GLN A 132 -23.66 -22.87 -12.44
CA GLN A 132 -23.29 -21.68 -13.21
C GLN A 132 -24.29 -21.40 -14.34
N GLU A 133 -24.67 -22.41 -15.11
CA GLU A 133 -25.65 -22.27 -16.19
C GLU A 133 -26.99 -21.76 -15.64
N LYS A 134 -27.47 -22.32 -14.52
CA LYS A 134 -28.69 -21.85 -13.84
C LYS A 134 -28.57 -20.38 -13.40
N CYS A 135 -27.42 -19.98 -12.84
CA CYS A 135 -27.19 -18.60 -12.43
C CYS A 135 -27.13 -17.65 -13.63
N VAL A 136 -26.51 -18.05 -14.74
CA VAL A 136 -26.45 -17.27 -15.98
C VAL A 136 -27.84 -17.11 -16.59
N GLN A 137 -28.67 -18.15 -16.61
CA GLN A 137 -30.06 -18.06 -17.05
C GLN A 137 -30.87 -17.06 -16.23
N THR A 138 -30.59 -16.95 -14.93
CA THR A 138 -31.29 -16.03 -14.01
C THR A 138 -30.77 -14.60 -14.13
N THR A 139 -29.46 -14.42 -14.29
CA THR A 139 -28.79 -13.11 -14.44
C THR A 139 -28.80 -12.58 -15.88
N GLY A 140 -29.25 -13.39 -16.85
CA GLY A 140 -29.23 -13.11 -18.28
C GLY A 140 -27.87 -13.34 -18.94
N ILE A 141 -26.82 -12.62 -18.49
CA ILE A 141 -25.51 -12.58 -19.17
C ILE A 141 -24.33 -12.69 -18.18
N GLN A 142 -24.55 -12.45 -16.88
CA GLN A 142 -23.45 -12.30 -15.93
C GLN A 142 -22.87 -13.65 -15.49
N THR A 143 -21.78 -14.05 -16.13
CA THR A 143 -20.98 -15.19 -15.67
C THR A 143 -20.30 -14.89 -14.35
N LEU A 144 -19.99 -15.93 -13.57
CA LEU A 144 -19.26 -15.77 -12.30
C LEU A 144 -17.88 -15.15 -12.52
N SER A 145 -17.21 -15.43 -13.64
CA SER A 145 -15.94 -14.77 -13.96
C SER A 145 -16.10 -13.26 -14.12
N ASN A 146 -17.16 -12.83 -14.82
CA ASN A 146 -17.49 -11.40 -14.99
C ASN A 146 -17.87 -10.75 -13.66
N LEU A 147 -18.60 -11.45 -12.78
CA LEU A 147 -18.87 -10.97 -11.43
C LEU A 147 -17.58 -10.76 -10.63
N LEU A 148 -16.66 -11.73 -10.66
CA LEU A 148 -15.46 -11.68 -9.84
C LEU A 148 -14.50 -10.56 -10.25
N ILE A 149 -14.48 -10.13 -11.52
CA ILE A 149 -13.58 -9.06 -11.99
C ILE A 149 -14.12 -7.65 -11.72
N GLU A 150 -15.43 -7.48 -11.50
CA GLU A 150 -16.07 -6.17 -11.33
C GLU A 150 -15.45 -5.32 -10.20
N PRO A 151 -15.15 -5.83 -8.99
CA PRO A 151 -14.48 -5.03 -7.95
C PRO A 151 -13.09 -4.52 -8.36
N THR A 152 -12.30 -5.35 -9.06
CA THR A 152 -10.98 -4.98 -9.57
C THR A 152 -11.07 -3.90 -10.63
N GLN A 153 -12.12 -3.94 -11.46
CA GLN A 153 -12.37 -2.92 -12.48
C GLN A 153 -12.96 -1.63 -11.90
N ARG A 154 -13.74 -1.69 -10.82
CA ARG A 154 -14.34 -0.49 -10.22
C ARG A 154 -13.31 0.32 -9.46
N ILE A 155 -12.45 -0.32 -8.65
CA ILE A 155 -11.48 0.38 -7.80
C ILE A 155 -10.47 1.22 -8.61
N VAL A 156 -10.12 0.79 -9.83
CA VAL A 156 -9.23 1.54 -10.72
C VAL A 156 -9.90 2.77 -11.36
N LYS A 157 -11.23 2.86 -11.33
CA LYS A 157 -11.99 3.99 -11.91
C LYS A 157 -12.16 5.15 -10.94
N TYR A 158 -12.27 4.89 -9.63
CA TYR A 158 -12.43 5.95 -8.63
C TYR A 158 -11.36 7.06 -8.71
N PRO A 159 -10.05 6.77 -8.88
CA PRO A 159 -9.05 7.82 -9.02
C PRO A 159 -9.27 8.71 -10.25
N LEU A 160 -9.85 8.17 -11.33
CA LEU A 160 -10.14 8.92 -12.55
C LEU A 160 -11.35 9.83 -12.34
N LEU A 161 -12.44 9.27 -11.81
CA LEU A 161 -13.67 10.00 -11.51
C LEU A 161 -13.43 11.14 -10.52
N PHE A 162 -12.66 10.91 -9.44
CA PHE A 162 -12.34 11.97 -8.48
C PHE A 162 -11.43 13.05 -9.07
N LYS A 163 -10.51 12.70 -9.97
CA LYS A 163 -9.68 13.71 -10.68
C LYS A 163 -10.50 14.56 -11.64
N GLU A 164 -11.50 13.97 -12.27
CA GLU A 164 -12.42 14.67 -13.16
C GLU A 164 -13.29 15.67 -12.37
N ILE A 165 -13.86 15.24 -11.24
CA ILE A 165 -14.58 16.12 -10.31
C ILE A 165 -13.67 17.24 -9.80
N LEU A 166 -12.44 16.92 -9.39
CA LEU A 166 -11.44 17.92 -8.97
C LEU A 166 -11.13 18.93 -10.08
N SER A 167 -11.15 18.53 -11.35
CA SER A 167 -10.81 19.42 -12.46
C SER A 167 -11.85 20.53 -12.69
N GLY A 168 -13.11 20.28 -12.31
CA GLY A 168 -14.19 21.26 -12.31
C GLY A 168 -14.45 21.90 -10.93
N THR A 169 -13.64 21.59 -9.92
CA THR A 169 -13.78 22.15 -8.56
C THR A 169 -12.85 23.36 -8.39
N ALA A 170 -13.37 24.47 -7.85
CA ALA A 170 -12.57 25.65 -7.54
C ALA A 170 -11.46 25.33 -6.50
N GLU A 171 -10.27 25.91 -6.66
CA GLU A 171 -9.11 25.57 -5.81
C GLU A 171 -9.30 25.92 -4.32
N ASP A 172 -10.16 26.88 -4.03
CA ASP A 172 -10.53 27.34 -2.69
C ASP A 172 -11.73 26.57 -2.09
N SER A 173 -12.30 25.61 -2.82
CA SER A 173 -13.40 24.78 -2.33
C SER A 173 -12.95 23.86 -1.19
N PRO A 174 -13.75 23.71 -0.13
CA PRO A 174 -13.44 22.80 0.98
C PRO A 174 -13.42 21.32 0.55
N ASP A 175 -13.93 20.97 -0.63
CA ASP A 175 -13.92 19.59 -1.13
C ASP A 175 -12.56 19.14 -1.66
N VAL A 176 -11.68 20.07 -2.01
CA VAL A 176 -10.43 19.79 -2.76
C VAL A 176 -9.54 18.82 -2.00
N ASP A 177 -9.33 19.04 -0.71
CA ASP A 177 -8.44 18.20 0.10
C ASP A 177 -9.03 16.80 0.30
N GLY A 178 -10.32 16.71 0.64
CA GLY A 178 -11.02 15.43 0.80
C GLY A 178 -11.03 14.60 -0.49
N LEU A 179 -11.28 15.24 -1.63
CA LEU A 179 -11.23 14.58 -2.94
C LEU A 179 -9.82 14.13 -3.33
N ARG A 180 -8.80 14.95 -3.06
CA ARG A 180 -7.39 14.60 -3.33
C ARG A 180 -6.96 13.41 -2.49
N GLU A 181 -7.30 13.40 -1.20
CA GLU A 181 -7.07 12.27 -0.30
C GLU A 181 -7.81 11.02 -0.77
N ALA A 182 -9.09 11.13 -1.16
CA ALA A 182 -9.87 10.01 -1.65
C ALA A 182 -9.29 9.42 -2.96
N ALA A 183 -8.86 10.26 -3.89
CA ALA A 183 -8.20 9.85 -5.13
C ALA A 183 -6.88 9.11 -4.86
N GLU A 184 -6.08 9.60 -3.92
CA GLU A 184 -4.83 8.96 -3.52
C GLU A 184 -5.08 7.60 -2.84
N MET A 185 -6.03 7.52 -1.90
CA MET A 185 -6.41 6.24 -1.28
C MET A 185 -6.89 5.22 -2.30
N ALA A 186 -7.77 5.64 -3.23
CA ALA A 186 -8.26 4.78 -4.30
C ALA A 186 -7.12 4.28 -5.19
N SER A 187 -6.17 5.16 -5.54
CA SER A 187 -4.98 4.84 -6.33
C SER A 187 -4.10 3.80 -5.63
N GLN A 188 -3.85 3.98 -4.32
CA GLN A 188 -3.10 3.03 -3.51
C GLN A 188 -3.76 1.66 -3.46
N ILE A 189 -5.09 1.60 -3.26
CA ILE A 189 -5.82 0.33 -3.27
C ILE A 189 -5.73 -0.33 -4.65
N ALA A 190 -5.97 0.42 -5.73
CA ALA A 190 -5.92 -0.06 -7.10
C ALA A 190 -4.53 -0.60 -7.51
N HIS A 191 -3.46 -0.04 -6.95
CA HIS A 191 -2.09 -0.47 -7.23
C HIS A 191 -1.56 -1.58 -6.32
N MET A 192 -2.30 -1.99 -5.28
CA MET A 192 -1.86 -3.08 -4.39
C MET A 192 -1.73 -4.44 -5.07
N GLU A 193 -2.53 -4.74 -6.11
CA GLU A 193 -2.37 -5.97 -6.90
C GLU A 193 -1.02 -6.00 -7.65
N LYS A 194 -0.40 -4.83 -7.83
CA LYS A 194 0.89 -4.63 -8.50
C LYS A 194 2.07 -4.50 -7.53
N ALA A 195 2.03 -5.13 -6.35
CA ALA A 195 3.29 -5.38 -5.64
C ALA A 195 4.18 -6.20 -6.59
N LYS A 196 5.14 -5.52 -7.23
CA LYS A 196 5.96 -6.12 -8.29
C LYS A 196 6.59 -7.40 -7.73
N PRO A 197 6.68 -8.49 -8.50
CA PRO A 197 7.40 -9.69 -8.06
C PRO A 197 8.80 -9.35 -7.53
N GLU A 198 9.42 -8.29 -8.07
CA GLU A 198 10.65 -7.66 -7.56
C GLU A 198 10.54 -7.19 -6.11
N GLN A 199 9.53 -6.39 -5.75
CA GLN A 199 9.33 -5.87 -4.39
C GLN A 199 9.00 -6.99 -3.39
N LYS A 200 8.26 -8.00 -3.84
CA LYS A 200 7.97 -9.20 -3.07
C LYS A 200 9.25 -10.02 -2.81
N ALA A 201 10.03 -10.26 -3.85
CA ALA A 201 11.30 -10.97 -3.74
C ALA A 201 12.29 -10.22 -2.86
N GLU A 202 12.36 -8.89 -3.01
CA GLU A 202 13.16 -7.98 -2.19
C GLU A 202 12.75 -8.04 -0.72
N LEU A 203 11.45 -7.98 -0.40
CA LEU A 203 10.97 -8.10 0.97
C LEU A 203 11.35 -9.46 1.59
N LEU A 204 11.11 -10.56 0.88
CA LEU A 204 11.46 -11.90 1.36
C LEU A 204 12.98 -12.07 1.50
N PHE A 205 13.76 -11.44 0.63
CA PHE A 205 15.23 -11.42 0.69
C PHE A 205 15.73 -10.61 1.90
N ASN A 206 15.13 -9.45 2.16
CA ASN A 206 15.45 -8.63 3.33
C ASN A 206 15.12 -9.39 4.62
N LEU A 207 13.94 -10.02 4.70
CA LEU A 207 13.60 -10.87 5.85
C LEU A 207 14.63 -12.00 6.06
N ARG A 208 15.10 -12.64 4.98
CA ARG A 208 16.15 -13.66 5.05
C ARG A 208 17.49 -13.11 5.55
N SER A 209 17.84 -11.87 5.21
CA SER A 209 19.14 -11.28 5.59
C SER A 209 19.20 -10.83 7.05
N ILE A 210 18.06 -10.46 7.65
CA ILE A 210 17.98 -9.95 9.03
C ILE A 210 17.84 -11.08 10.06
N ILE A 211 17.20 -12.19 9.67
CA ILE A 211 16.89 -13.30 10.57
C ILE A 211 18.03 -14.33 10.56
N GLU A 212 18.66 -14.56 11.71
CA GLU A 212 19.65 -15.62 11.89
C GLU A 212 19.02 -16.99 11.66
N ASN A 213 19.75 -17.86 10.95
CA ASN A 213 19.34 -19.22 10.64
C ASN A 213 17.98 -19.27 9.92
N CYS A 214 17.65 -18.24 9.13
CA CYS A 214 16.44 -18.23 8.35
C CYS A 214 16.43 -19.40 7.34
N PRO A 215 15.41 -20.25 7.32
CA PRO A 215 15.39 -21.40 6.41
C PRO A 215 15.26 -20.91 4.96
N ASP A 216 16.01 -21.54 4.05
CA ASP A 216 15.96 -21.21 2.61
C ASP A 216 14.56 -21.39 2.02
N SER A 217 13.73 -22.23 2.66
CA SER A 217 12.32 -22.37 2.32
C SER A 217 11.51 -21.08 2.45
N LEU A 218 12.05 -20.01 3.07
CA LEU A 218 11.44 -18.68 3.15
C LEU A 218 11.21 -18.07 1.75
N LEU A 219 12.19 -18.23 0.86
CA LEU A 219 12.14 -17.69 -0.49
C LEU A 219 11.28 -18.59 -1.38
N SER A 220 10.02 -18.20 -1.58
CA SER A 220 9.09 -18.92 -2.45
C SER A 220 8.31 -17.94 -3.33
N GLN A 221 8.19 -18.29 -4.61
CA GLN A 221 7.45 -17.50 -5.59
C GLN A 221 5.97 -17.31 -5.20
N ASN A 222 5.40 -18.25 -4.45
CA ASN A 222 3.99 -18.25 -4.06
C ASN A 222 3.75 -17.75 -2.62
N ARG A 223 4.80 -17.37 -1.88
CA ARG A 223 4.67 -16.95 -0.48
C ARG A 223 4.43 -15.45 -0.34
N ASN A 224 3.30 -15.05 0.22
CA ASN A 224 3.01 -13.65 0.55
C ASN A 224 3.08 -13.44 2.06
N VAL A 225 3.60 -12.29 2.50
CA VAL A 225 3.42 -11.82 3.88
C VAL A 225 1.99 -11.32 4.01
N VAL A 226 1.25 -11.85 4.98
CA VAL A 226 -0.14 -11.45 5.27
C VAL A 226 -0.16 -10.35 6.34
N THR A 227 0.54 -10.58 7.45
CA THR A 227 0.67 -9.62 8.55
C THR A 227 1.80 -10.03 9.50
N TYR A 228 2.07 -9.21 10.50
CA TYR A 228 2.91 -9.55 11.64
C TYR A 228 2.22 -9.17 12.95
N LEU A 229 2.61 -9.84 14.04
CA LEU A 229 2.14 -9.54 15.38
C LEU A 229 3.31 -9.56 16.35
N ASP A 230 3.46 -8.48 17.10
CA ASP A 230 4.44 -8.38 18.17
C ASP A 230 3.88 -8.94 19.47
N GLY A 231 4.68 -9.74 20.16
CA GLY A 231 4.30 -10.35 21.42
C GLY A 231 5.49 -10.66 22.31
N TYR A 232 5.21 -11.37 23.39
CA TYR A 232 6.21 -11.91 24.30
C TYR A 232 5.98 -13.41 24.45
N GLU A 233 7.05 -14.19 24.48
CA GLU A 233 6.99 -15.57 24.98
C GLU A 233 6.40 -15.53 26.40
N THR A 234 5.56 -16.49 26.74
CA THR A 234 5.01 -16.61 28.10
C THR A 234 5.44 -17.95 28.65
N HIS A 235 6.05 -17.95 29.84
CA HIS A 235 6.45 -19.19 30.49
C HIS A 235 5.19 -19.91 31.01
N LEU A 236 4.90 -21.09 30.46
CA LEU A 236 3.61 -21.77 30.65
C LEU A 236 3.29 -22.13 32.11
N LEU A 237 4.31 -22.34 32.94
CA LEU A 237 4.15 -22.74 34.34
C LEU A 237 4.12 -21.56 35.30
N THR A 238 4.86 -20.49 35.00
CA THR A 238 5.01 -19.33 35.91
C THR A 238 4.18 -18.13 35.47
N GLY A 239 3.64 -18.14 34.25
CA GLY A 239 2.94 -17.00 33.64
C GLY A 239 3.84 -15.81 33.36
N GLU A 240 5.15 -15.94 33.58
CA GLU A 240 6.10 -14.84 33.46
C GLU A 240 6.31 -14.48 31.99
N ARG A 241 6.38 -13.16 31.75
CA ARG A 241 6.70 -12.61 30.43
C ARG A 241 8.17 -12.91 30.12
N GLY A 242 8.37 -13.74 29.12
CA GLY A 242 9.65 -14.10 28.54
C GLY A 242 10.13 -13.08 27.49
N ARG A 243 10.77 -13.59 26.44
CA ARG A 243 11.47 -12.76 25.45
C ARG A 243 10.49 -12.14 24.45
N PRO A 244 10.78 -10.94 23.92
CA PRO A 244 9.95 -10.37 22.86
C PRO A 244 10.11 -11.18 21.57
N ILE A 245 8.99 -11.40 20.90
CA ILE A 245 8.88 -12.13 19.64
C ILE A 245 8.05 -11.34 18.63
N THR A 246 8.24 -11.66 17.36
CA THR A 246 7.37 -11.26 16.26
C THR A 246 6.90 -12.51 15.54
N LEU A 247 5.58 -12.68 15.48
CA LEU A 247 4.91 -13.68 14.67
C LEU A 247 4.69 -13.11 13.27
N ILE A 248 5.34 -13.68 12.27
CA ILE A 248 5.14 -13.30 10.87
C ILE A 248 4.21 -14.33 10.24
N LEU A 249 3.04 -13.87 9.79
CA LEU A 249 2.07 -14.70 9.10
C LEU A 249 2.31 -14.60 7.60
N PHE A 250 2.69 -15.72 6.99
CA PHE A 250 2.71 -15.89 5.55
C PHE A 250 1.42 -16.56 5.06
N SER A 251 1.20 -16.53 3.74
CA SER A 251 0.06 -17.18 3.08
C SER A 251 -0.01 -18.70 3.29
N ASP A 252 1.13 -19.32 3.61
CA ASP A 252 1.32 -20.77 3.69
C ASP A 252 2.04 -21.23 4.97
N LYS A 253 2.60 -20.32 5.78
CA LYS A 253 3.38 -20.65 6.98
C LYS A 253 3.26 -19.56 8.04
N VAL A 254 3.56 -19.91 9.29
CA VAL A 254 3.79 -18.94 10.38
C VAL A 254 5.25 -19.05 10.78
N MET A 255 5.90 -17.92 10.98
CA MET A 255 7.28 -17.86 11.46
C MET A 255 7.34 -17.07 12.76
N ILE A 256 8.04 -17.61 13.74
CA ILE A 256 8.28 -16.96 15.03
C ILE A 256 9.72 -16.48 15.06
N VAL A 257 9.89 -15.18 15.23
CA VAL A 257 11.20 -14.52 15.22
C VAL A 257 11.43 -13.93 16.60
N ARG A 258 12.53 -14.30 17.27
CA ARG A 258 12.91 -13.66 18.53
C ARG A 258 13.61 -12.35 18.25
N ARG A 259 13.21 -11.30 18.97
CA ARG A 259 13.77 -9.96 18.81
C ARG A 259 14.40 -9.41 20.09
N PRO A 260 15.35 -8.48 19.96
CA PRO A 260 15.85 -7.70 21.10
C PRO A 260 14.76 -6.84 21.71
N LYS A 261 14.92 -6.50 22.98
CA LYS A 261 14.04 -5.56 23.67
C LYS A 261 14.17 -4.18 23.00
N GLY A 262 13.05 -3.58 22.60
CA GLY A 262 12.98 -2.23 22.04
C GLY A 262 12.82 -2.14 20.51
N LEU A 263 12.98 -3.23 19.76
CA LEU A 263 12.72 -3.27 18.31
C LEU A 263 11.28 -3.71 18.04
N SER A 264 10.54 -3.04 17.17
CA SER A 264 9.19 -3.47 16.73
C SER A 264 9.30 -4.40 15.51
N GLY A 265 8.32 -5.29 15.34
CA GLY A 265 8.13 -6.07 14.12
C GLY A 265 7.96 -5.19 12.88
N GLU A 266 7.55 -3.92 13.06
CA GLU A 266 7.45 -2.92 12.01
C GLU A 266 8.80 -2.65 11.30
N VAL A 267 9.90 -2.66 12.05
CA VAL A 267 11.26 -2.44 11.53
C VAL A 267 11.67 -3.53 10.53
N LEU A 268 11.12 -4.74 10.65
CA LEU A 268 11.37 -5.84 9.71
C LEU A 268 10.80 -5.57 8.32
N PHE A 269 9.76 -4.76 8.24
CA PHE A 269 9.04 -4.45 7.01
C PHE A 269 9.33 -3.04 6.49
N GLN A 270 9.96 -2.18 7.30
CA GLN A 270 10.28 -0.78 6.97
C GLN A 270 11.69 -0.50 6.46
N LEU A 271 12.55 -1.52 6.28
CA LEU A 271 13.93 -1.32 5.77
C LEU A 271 14.05 -0.65 4.40
N LYS A 272 12.95 -0.36 3.72
CA LYS A 272 12.95 0.50 2.53
C LYS A 272 13.14 1.97 2.83
N GLU A 273 12.51 2.51 3.88
CA GLU A 273 12.46 3.96 4.04
C GLU A 273 13.82 4.51 4.46
N GLU A 274 14.50 3.86 5.41
CA GLU A 274 15.83 4.28 5.85
C GLU A 274 16.92 4.04 4.80
N GLU A 275 16.83 2.96 4.00
CA GLU A 275 17.84 2.67 2.98
C GLU A 275 17.67 3.54 1.73
N GLU A 276 16.43 3.87 1.33
CA GLU A 276 16.15 4.87 0.29
C GLU A 276 16.53 6.29 0.76
N ILE A 277 16.26 6.65 2.02
CA ILE A 277 16.71 7.91 2.62
C ILE A 277 18.25 7.96 2.67
N ARG A 278 18.92 6.85 3.01
CA ARG A 278 20.39 6.75 3.00
C ARG A 278 20.96 6.89 1.59
N LYS A 279 20.39 6.19 0.59
CA LYS A 279 20.78 6.30 -0.82
C LYS A 279 20.53 7.69 -1.39
N ARG A 280 19.42 8.35 -1.01
CA ARG A 280 19.15 9.77 -1.37
C ARG A 280 20.17 10.72 -0.75
N LYS A 281 20.46 10.59 0.55
CA LYS A 281 21.46 11.41 1.25
C LYS A 281 22.87 11.22 0.67
N GLU A 282 23.29 9.98 0.39
CA GLU A 282 24.58 9.69 -0.23
C GLU A 282 24.66 10.23 -1.68
N LYS A 283 23.55 10.24 -2.41
CA LYS A 283 23.48 10.80 -3.76
C LYS A 283 23.55 12.33 -3.73
N GLU A 284 22.82 12.97 -2.81
CA GLU A 284 22.83 14.42 -2.60
C GLU A 284 24.21 14.90 -2.14
N GLU A 285 24.88 14.17 -1.26
CA GLU A 285 26.24 14.49 -0.79
C GLU A 285 27.27 14.38 -1.93
N LYS A 286 27.20 13.31 -2.75
CA LYS A 286 28.05 13.15 -3.94
C LYS A 286 27.79 14.22 -5.00
N GLU A 287 26.54 14.67 -5.16
CA GLU A 287 26.22 15.79 -6.04
C GLU A 287 26.72 17.13 -5.49
N ARG A 288 26.64 17.34 -4.18
CA ARG A 288 27.17 18.55 -3.50
C ARG A 288 28.69 18.64 -3.62
N GLU A 289 29.41 17.54 -3.41
CA GLU A 289 30.86 17.49 -3.61
C GLU A 289 31.28 17.73 -5.07
N LYS A 290 30.50 17.22 -6.04
CA LYS A 290 30.73 17.51 -7.47
C LYS A 290 30.49 18.98 -7.81
N ARG A 291 29.52 19.65 -7.19
CA ARG A 291 29.29 21.10 -7.37
C ARG A 291 30.43 21.92 -6.78
N LEU A 292 30.85 21.61 -5.55
CA LEU A 292 31.98 22.27 -4.90
C LEU A 292 33.31 22.09 -5.67
N ARG A 293 33.55 20.94 -6.30
CA ARG A 293 34.72 20.74 -7.18
C ARG A 293 34.62 21.53 -8.49
N LYS A 294 33.43 21.74 -9.04
CA LYS A 294 33.21 22.57 -10.22
C LYS A 294 33.37 24.06 -9.92
N GLU A 295 32.91 24.51 -8.75
CA GLU A 295 33.06 25.88 -8.29
C GLU A 295 34.50 26.19 -7.86
N GLY A 296 35.18 25.27 -7.17
CA GLY A 296 36.61 25.37 -6.84
C GLY A 296 37.55 25.26 -8.04
N GLY A 297 37.11 24.62 -9.12
CA GLY A 297 37.84 24.55 -10.40
C GLY A 297 37.72 25.80 -11.27
N LEU A 298 36.77 26.71 -10.96
CA LEU A 298 36.56 27.94 -11.71
C LEU A 298 37.40 29.13 -11.19
N PHE A 299 38.17 28.93 -10.12
CA PHE A 299 39.04 29.96 -9.52
C PHE A 299 40.55 29.74 -9.75
N SER A 300 40.94 28.83 -10.65
CA SER A 300 42.35 28.59 -11.00
C SER A 300 42.65 28.81 -12.49
N GLN A 301 42.04 29.82 -13.09
CA GLN A 301 42.47 30.32 -14.40
C GLN A 301 42.02 31.77 -14.60
N LYS A 302 42.71 32.71 -13.96
CA LYS A 302 43.01 34.03 -14.53
C LYS A 302 44.05 34.76 -13.69
N ASP A 303 44.94 35.42 -14.43
CA ASP A 303 45.80 36.52 -14.03
C ASP A 303 47.09 36.18 -13.30
N ASN A 304 48.11 35.86 -14.11
CA ASN A 304 49.49 36.10 -13.77
C ASN A 304 50.16 36.89 -14.90
N SER A 305 49.93 38.21 -14.93
CA SER A 305 50.83 39.15 -15.59
C SER A 305 50.58 40.57 -15.09
N LEU A 306 51.66 41.17 -14.54
CA LEU A 306 52.03 42.59 -14.47
C LEU A 306 52.27 43.10 -13.04
N ASN A 307 53.57 43.24 -12.75
CA ASN A 307 54.13 44.30 -11.90
C ASN A 307 53.49 45.65 -12.26
N ASP A 308 53.08 46.44 -11.28
CA ASP A 308 53.86 47.64 -10.94
C ASP A 308 53.51 48.15 -9.53
N SER A 309 54.49 48.85 -9.00
CA SER A 309 54.69 49.40 -7.67
C SER A 309 53.66 50.44 -7.25
N SER A 310 53.31 50.50 -5.95
CA SER A 310 53.47 51.69 -5.08
C SER A 310 52.61 51.62 -3.80
N GLU A 311 53.32 51.74 -2.67
CA GLU A 311 52.97 52.43 -1.41
C GLU A 311 51.69 52.05 -0.63
N MET A 312 51.82 51.35 0.51
CA MET A 312 52.09 51.87 1.88
C MET A 312 50.87 52.50 2.60
N MET A 313 50.40 51.83 3.66
CA MET A 313 50.26 52.34 5.05
C MET A 313 49.78 51.16 5.92
N MET A 314 50.63 50.61 6.81
CA MET A 314 50.69 50.90 8.26
C MET A 314 49.36 50.54 8.95
N THR A 315 49.24 49.54 9.84
CA THR A 315 49.89 49.43 11.16
C THR A 315 49.57 48.01 11.73
N ASN A 316 50.54 47.29 12.33
CA ASN A 316 50.87 47.24 13.78
C ASN A 316 49.70 46.63 14.60
N ILE A 317 49.80 45.62 15.48
CA ILE A 317 50.77 45.28 16.55
C ILE A 317 50.45 43.85 17.06
N SER A 318 51.48 43.13 17.56
CA SER A 318 51.48 41.99 18.54
C SER A 318 50.37 40.92 18.46
N GLY A 319 50.66 39.63 18.39
CA GLY A 319 51.61 38.93 19.24
C GLY A 319 50.84 38.06 20.26
N SER A 320 50.95 36.74 20.06
CA SER A 320 50.81 35.68 21.08
C SER A 320 49.55 35.64 21.95
N VAL A 321 48.66 34.67 21.69
CA VAL A 321 48.29 33.58 22.63
C VAL A 321 47.74 32.42 21.78
N VAL A 322 48.46 31.30 21.69
CA VAL A 322 47.88 30.03 21.24
C VAL A 322 47.35 29.32 22.49
N SER A 323 46.03 29.39 22.69
CA SER A 323 45.32 28.50 23.62
C SER A 323 43.93 28.15 23.07
N SER A 324 43.83 26.90 22.63
CA SER A 324 42.77 25.94 22.96
C SER A 324 41.29 26.35 22.81
N PHE A 325 40.65 25.83 21.77
CA PHE A 325 39.32 25.16 21.76
C PHE A 325 39.30 24.36 20.44
N GLY A 326 39.21 23.03 20.35
CA GLY A 326 38.62 22.07 21.25
C GLY A 326 37.46 21.36 20.55
N ILE A 327 37.73 20.51 19.54
CA ILE A 327 36.89 19.33 19.26
C ILE A 327 37.82 18.17 18.95
N MET A 328 37.86 17.24 19.90
CA MET A 328 38.53 15.94 19.79
C MET A 328 38.05 15.19 18.55
N LYS A 329 38.87 15.12 17.50
CA LYS A 329 38.81 13.97 16.57
C LYS A 329 39.47 12.80 17.29
N LYS A 330 38.73 12.17 18.20
CA LYS A 330 39.07 10.83 18.70
C LYS A 330 38.98 9.87 17.53
N ASP A 331 40.02 9.07 17.38
CA ASP A 331 40.09 7.89 16.54
C ASP A 331 38.77 7.13 16.48
N TRP A 332 38.10 7.16 15.34
CA TRP A 332 37.13 6.13 14.95
C TRP A 332 37.81 5.27 13.90
N LYS A 333 38.80 4.50 14.36
CA LYS A 333 39.16 3.26 13.69
C LYS A 333 37.92 2.38 13.68
N PHE A 334 37.35 2.20 12.49
CA PHE A 334 37.10 0.88 11.90
C PHE A 334 37.16 -0.28 12.91
N MET A 335 36.06 -0.52 13.64
CA MET A 335 35.72 -1.81 14.23
C MET A 335 34.19 -1.87 14.34
N GLY A 336 33.58 -2.79 13.59
CA GLY A 336 32.30 -3.38 14.00
C GLY A 336 31.02 -2.96 13.26
N TRP A 337 31.01 -2.79 11.93
CA TRP A 337 29.75 -2.81 11.14
C TRP A 337 29.14 -4.24 11.03
N MET A 338 29.18 -5.00 12.13
CA MET A 338 28.59 -6.34 12.26
C MET A 338 27.69 -6.50 13.49
N ASP A 339 27.32 -5.41 14.17
CA ASP A 339 26.26 -5.45 15.19
C ASP A 339 24.91 -4.98 14.62
N LEU A 340 24.53 -5.53 13.46
CA LEU A 340 23.11 -5.74 13.21
C LEU A 340 22.66 -6.73 14.27
N VAL A 341 21.75 -6.35 15.16
CA VAL A 341 21.24 -7.28 16.17
C VAL A 341 20.43 -8.34 15.45
N LYS A 342 21.11 -9.41 15.03
CA LYS A 342 20.49 -10.43 14.22
C LYS A 342 19.42 -11.14 15.03
N LEU A 343 18.27 -11.37 14.41
CA LEU A 343 17.11 -11.94 15.07
C LEU A 343 17.23 -13.47 15.13
N LYS A 344 17.13 -14.08 16.32
CA LYS A 344 17.25 -15.54 16.44
C LYS A 344 15.95 -16.23 16.04
N LEU A 345 16.01 -17.10 15.04
CA LEU A 345 14.92 -18.02 14.74
C LEU A 345 14.73 -18.98 15.92
N ALA A 346 13.49 -19.11 16.40
CA ALA A 346 13.12 -20.19 17.31
C ALA A 346 12.36 -21.23 16.49
N ILE A 347 13.03 -22.33 16.12
CA ILE A 347 12.33 -23.48 15.58
C ILE A 347 11.66 -24.16 16.79
N VAL A 348 10.34 -24.11 16.84
CA VAL A 348 9.56 -25.03 17.69
C VAL A 348 9.22 -26.21 16.78
N GLU A 349 10.03 -27.25 16.84
CA GLU A 349 9.61 -28.58 16.38
C GLU A 349 8.59 -29.11 17.39
N GLN A 350 7.42 -29.51 16.91
CA GLN A 350 6.54 -30.43 17.64
C GLN A 350 6.95 -31.85 17.33
#